data_AF-A0A3B6VBJ9-F1
#
_entry.id   AF-A0A3B6VBJ9-F1
#
_cell.length_a   1.000
_cell.length_b   1.000
_cell.length_c   1.000
_cell.angle_alpha   90.00
_cell.angle_beta   90.00
_cell.angle_gamma   90.00
#
_symmetry.space_group_name_H-M   'P 1'
#
loop_
_entity.id
_entity.type
_entity.pdbx_description
1 polymer ?
#
loop_
_entity_poly.entity_id
_entity_poly.type
_entity_poly.pdbx_seq_one_letter_code
_entity_poly.pdbx_strand_id
1 'polypeptide(L)'
;MENIIVKYLEFVLACYVVRFLATRFILEFQSVKKFYYRREILPGVRNWNNRIKMMYYFEFFSFLQSLLIALFFMIFFNFVPLKAHIKLFIGFLTYSSFIIADKVRFSILLTNYPYSLLMMDTGIFLFVSFLQFIVMAFMNATL
;
A
#
# COMPACT_ATOMS: atom_id res chain seq x y z
N MET A 1 23.44 -6.82 14.38
CA MET A 1 22.78 -6.89 13.05
C MET A 1 21.51 -7.73 13.09
N GLU A 2 21.47 -8.86 13.82
CA GLU A 2 20.27 -9.70 13.95
C GLU A 2 19.03 -8.93 14.43
N ASN A 3 19.15 -8.09 15.47
CA ASN A 3 18.00 -7.28 15.96
C ASN A 3 17.40 -6.33 14.91
N ILE A 4 18.20 -5.84 13.95
CA ILE A 4 17.72 -4.95 12.88
C ILE A 4 16.92 -5.75 11.85
N ILE A 5 17.38 -6.95 11.52
CA ILE A 5 16.72 -7.85 10.57
C ILE A 5 15.39 -8.35 11.15
N VAL A 6 15.39 -8.75 12.42
CA VAL A 6 14.15 -9.18 13.12
C VAL A 6 13.14 -8.03 13.15
N LYS A 7 13.56 -6.83 13.57
CA LYS A 7 12.69 -5.63 13.59
C LYS A 7 12.14 -5.28 12.21
N TYR A 8 12.95 -5.42 11.16
CA TYR A 8 12.50 -5.25 9.79
C TYR A 8 11.40 -6.26 9.42
N LEU A 9 11.63 -7.55 9.69
CA LEU A 9 10.65 -8.61 9.39
C LEU A 9 9.33 -8.42 10.16
N GLU A 10 9.40 -7.96 11.41
CA GLU A 10 8.22 -7.61 12.20
C GLU A 10 7.41 -6.48 11.54
N PHE A 11 8.08 -5.41 11.08
CA PHE A 11 7.41 -4.34 10.34
C PHE A 11 6.81 -4.81 9.02
N VAL A 12 7.49 -5.69 8.29
CA VAL A 12 6.98 -6.27 7.04
C VAL A 12 5.70 -7.06 7.29
N LEU A 13 5.69 -7.92 8.30
CA LEU A 13 4.53 -8.72 8.67
C LEU A 13 3.37 -7.83 9.12
N ALA A 14 3.63 -6.84 9.98
CA ALA A 14 2.61 -5.90 10.43
C ALA A 14 2.01 -5.12 9.26
N CYS A 15 2.86 -4.59 8.36
CA CYS A 15 2.41 -3.90 7.16
C CYS A 15 1.56 -4.78 6.25
N TYR A 16 1.97 -6.03 6.06
CA TYR A 16 1.25 -6.99 5.23
C TYR A 16 -0.14 -7.28 5.80
N VAL A 17 -0.23 -7.57 7.10
CA VAL A 17 -1.50 -7.84 7.78
C VAL A 17 -2.43 -6.63 7.72
N VAL A 18 -1.92 -5.43 8.04
CA VAL A 18 -2.70 -4.18 7.97
C VAL A 18 -3.24 -3.96 6.56
N ARG A 19 -2.39 -4.10 5.55
CA ARG A 19 -2.77 -3.93 4.15
C ARG A 19 -3.82 -4.94 3.73
N PHE A 20 -3.61 -6.21 4.06
CA PHE A 20 -4.53 -7.29 3.71
C PHE A 20 -5.92 -7.05 4.32
N LEU A 21 -5.98 -6.74 5.61
CA LEU A 21 -7.23 -6.46 6.32
C LEU A 21 -7.90 -5.19 5.81
N ALA A 22 -7.15 -4.08 5.72
CA ALA A 22 -7.70 -2.80 5.27
C ALA A 22 -8.22 -2.87 3.84
N THR A 23 -7.50 -3.53 2.94
CA THR A 23 -7.95 -3.64 1.55
C THR A 23 -9.19 -4.52 1.44
N ARG A 24 -9.27 -5.64 2.19
CA ARG A 24 -10.49 -6.45 2.25
C ARG A 24 -11.67 -5.65 2.77
N PHE A 25 -11.49 -4.91 3.86
CA PHE A 25 -12.53 -4.06 4.44
C PHE A 25 -13.02 -2.99 3.45
N ILE A 26 -12.10 -2.28 2.79
CA ILE A 26 -12.45 -1.25 1.79
C ILE A 26 -13.19 -1.88 0.60
N LEU A 27 -12.77 -3.06 0.18
CA LEU A 27 -13.44 -3.81 -0.87
C LEU A 27 -14.81 -4.31 -0.45
N GLU A 28 -15.23 -4.29 0.83
CA GLU A 28 -16.57 -4.69 1.24
C GLU A 28 -17.64 -3.64 0.91
N PHE A 29 -17.28 -2.35 0.86
CA PHE A 29 -18.20 -1.25 0.57
C PHE A 29 -18.81 -1.39 -0.82
N GLN A 30 -20.15 -1.34 -0.89
CA GLN A 30 -20.89 -1.56 -2.15
C GLN A 30 -20.52 -0.56 -3.25
N SER A 31 -20.25 0.71 -2.89
CA SER A 31 -19.80 1.75 -3.83
C SER A 31 -18.46 1.36 -4.47
N VAL A 32 -17.50 0.90 -3.66
CA VAL A 32 -16.17 0.46 -4.07
C VAL A 32 -16.26 -0.78 -4.95
N LYS A 33 -17.00 -1.81 -4.51
CA LYS A 33 -17.26 -3.04 -5.29
C LYS A 33 -17.84 -2.69 -6.66
N LYS A 34 -18.95 -1.96 -6.70
CA LYS A 34 -19.64 -1.64 -7.96
C LYS A 34 -18.75 -0.87 -8.92
N PHE A 35 -17.88 -0.01 -8.41
CA PHE A 35 -16.93 0.75 -9.21
C PHE A 35 -15.81 -0.14 -9.80
N TYR A 36 -15.13 -0.94 -8.97
CA TYR A 36 -14.09 -1.88 -9.42
C TYR A 36 -14.63 -2.95 -10.36
N TYR A 37 -15.77 -3.58 -10.03
CA TYR A 37 -16.37 -4.61 -10.86
C TYR A 37 -16.80 -4.10 -12.23
N ARG A 38 -17.23 -2.83 -12.33
CA ARG A 38 -17.69 -2.24 -13.58
C ARG A 38 -16.56 -1.75 -14.48
N ARG A 39 -15.42 -1.32 -13.92
CA ARG A 39 -14.29 -0.78 -14.70
C ARG A 39 -13.13 -1.75 -14.93
N GLU A 40 -12.82 -2.64 -13.98
CA GLU A 40 -11.67 -3.56 -14.08
C GLU A 40 -12.05 -5.00 -14.45
N ILE A 41 -13.20 -5.48 -13.96
CA ILE A 41 -13.51 -6.92 -13.97
C ILE A 41 -14.26 -7.35 -15.26
N LEU A 42 -15.06 -6.45 -15.84
CA LEU A 42 -15.89 -6.76 -17.01
C LEU A 42 -15.12 -7.15 -18.30
N PRO A 43 -13.91 -6.65 -18.61
CA PRO A 43 -13.19 -7.11 -19.81
C PRO A 43 -12.35 -8.38 -19.59
N GLY A 44 -11.78 -8.61 -18.39
CA GLY A 44 -10.73 -9.63 -18.18
C GLY A 44 -11.11 -10.86 -17.33
N VAL A 45 -12.24 -10.81 -16.60
CA VAL A 45 -12.51 -11.73 -15.47
C VAL A 45 -13.68 -12.70 -15.74
N ARG A 46 -14.06 -12.83 -17.01
CA ARG A 46 -15.05 -13.83 -17.45
C ARG A 46 -14.55 -15.27 -17.23
N ASN A 47 -13.23 -15.47 -17.09
CA ASN A 47 -12.60 -16.78 -16.97
C ASN A 47 -12.10 -17.06 -15.53
N TRP A 48 -12.43 -18.23 -14.96
CA TRP A 48 -12.08 -18.62 -13.58
C TRP A 48 -10.57 -18.68 -13.33
N ASN A 49 -9.79 -19.14 -14.31
CA ASN A 49 -8.32 -19.14 -14.23
C ASN A 49 -7.72 -17.73 -14.13
N ASN A 50 -8.35 -16.71 -14.71
CA ASN A 50 -7.89 -15.33 -14.59
C ASN A 50 -8.18 -14.75 -13.20
N ARG A 51 -9.24 -15.23 -12.51
CA ARG A 51 -9.55 -14.83 -11.12
C ARG A 51 -8.50 -15.33 -10.14
N ILE A 52 -8.10 -16.60 -10.25
CA ILE A 52 -7.07 -17.19 -9.38
C ILE A 52 -5.73 -16.50 -9.61
N LYS A 53 -5.35 -16.26 -10.88
CA LYS A 53 -4.13 -15.50 -11.20
C LYS A 53 -4.16 -14.09 -10.59
N MET A 54 -5.28 -13.37 -10.73
CA MET A 54 -5.45 -12.04 -10.13
C MET A 54 -5.28 -12.06 -8.61
N MET A 55 -5.83 -13.06 -7.90
CA MET A 55 -5.64 -13.20 -6.44
C MET A 55 -4.17 -13.42 -6.08
N TYR A 56 -3.47 -14.32 -6.77
CA TYR A 56 -2.05 -14.57 -6.53
C TYR A 56 -1.19 -13.34 -6.80
N TYR A 57 -1.42 -12.64 -7.91
CA TYR A 57 -0.72 -11.39 -8.18
C TYR A 57 -1.00 -10.36 -7.09
N PHE A 58 -2.27 -10.22 -6.68
CA PHE A 58 -2.66 -9.28 -5.64
C PHE A 58 -1.96 -9.54 -4.29
N GLU A 59 -1.84 -10.79 -3.87
CA GLU A 59 -1.14 -11.19 -2.64
C GLU A 59 0.37 -10.97 -2.74
N PHE A 60 1.00 -11.40 -3.84
CA PHE A 60 2.42 -11.20 -4.08
C PHE A 60 2.80 -9.72 -4.11
N PHE A 61 2.04 -8.90 -4.85
CA PHE A 61 2.23 -7.44 -4.88
C PHE A 61 2.00 -6.81 -3.52
N SER A 62 1.04 -7.31 -2.73
CA SER A 62 0.79 -6.81 -1.37
C SER A 62 1.96 -7.09 -0.44
N PHE A 63 2.57 -8.27 -0.54
CA PHE A 63 3.76 -8.61 0.22
C PHE A 63 4.96 -7.74 -0.20
N LEU A 64 5.21 -7.62 -1.51
CA LEU A 64 6.32 -6.83 -2.03
C LEU A 64 6.20 -5.34 -1.67
N GLN A 65 4.99 -4.77 -1.69
CA GLN A 65 4.78 -3.41 -1.23
C GLN A 65 4.97 -3.26 0.29
N SER A 66 4.68 -4.30 1.07
CA SER A 66 4.92 -4.32 2.52
C SER A 66 6.42 -4.38 2.84
N LEU A 67 7.22 -5.09 2.03
CA LEU A 67 8.68 -5.03 2.09
C LEU A 67 9.20 -3.61 1.84
N LEU A 68 8.77 -3.00 0.74
CA LEU A 68 9.25 -1.66 0.34
C LEU A 68 8.89 -0.58 1.35
N ILE A 69 7.66 -0.58 1.89
CA ILE A 69 7.23 0.43 2.85
C ILE A 69 7.97 0.28 4.20
N ALA A 70 8.19 -0.95 4.67
CA ALA A 70 8.94 -1.21 5.90
C ALA A 70 10.42 -0.78 5.75
N LEU A 71 11.00 -1.01 4.58
CA LEU A 71 12.37 -0.62 4.28
C LEU A 71 12.50 0.89 4.23
N PHE A 72 11.58 1.56 3.55
CA PHE A 72 11.48 3.02 3.55
C PHE A 72 11.36 3.58 4.96
N PHE A 73 10.45 3.03 5.77
CA PHE A 73 10.20 3.48 7.13
C PHE A 73 11.45 3.36 8.00
N MET A 74 12.13 2.20 7.98
CA MET A 74 13.36 1.96 8.75
C MET A 74 14.47 2.94 8.37
N ILE A 75 14.72 3.14 7.07
CA ILE A 75 15.73 4.09 6.59
C ILE A 75 15.35 5.50 7.03
N PHE A 76 14.12 5.93 6.78
CA PHE A 76 13.67 7.28 7.10
C PHE A 76 13.76 7.56 8.61
N PHE A 77 13.27 6.64 9.45
CA PHE A 77 13.26 6.83 10.91
C PHE A 77 14.65 6.77 11.54
N ASN A 78 15.59 6.01 10.97
CA ASN A 78 16.96 5.94 11.49
C ASN A 78 17.80 7.16 11.09
N PHE A 79 17.68 7.65 9.87
CA PHE A 79 18.60 8.66 9.34
C PHE A 79 18.11 10.11 9.53
N VAL A 80 16.81 10.37 9.65
CA VAL A 80 16.28 11.73 9.73
C VAL A 80 16.26 12.21 11.19
N PRO A 81 17.00 13.27 11.58
CA PRO A 81 17.11 13.71 12.97
C PRO A 81 15.95 14.65 13.39
N LEU A 82 14.70 14.18 13.27
CA LEU A 82 13.51 14.92 13.70
C LEU A 82 12.83 14.28 14.92
N LYS A 83 11.91 15.01 15.56
CA LYS A 83 11.04 14.42 16.59
C LYS A 83 10.16 13.33 15.97
N ALA A 84 9.90 12.25 16.72
CA ALA A 84 9.22 11.05 16.21
C ALA A 84 7.87 11.33 15.51
N HIS A 85 7.03 12.19 16.07
CA HIS A 85 5.75 12.57 15.47
C HIS A 85 5.91 13.32 14.14
N ILE A 86 6.95 14.16 14.04
CA ILE A 86 7.29 14.91 12.82
C ILE A 86 7.88 13.96 11.78
N LYS A 87 8.71 12.98 12.19
CA LYS A 87 9.22 11.92 11.30
C LYS A 87 8.08 11.14 10.67
N LEU A 88 7.06 10.77 11.45
CA LEU A 88 5.90 10.03 10.95
C LEU A 88 5.19 10.84 9.86
N PHE A 89 4.87 12.10 10.16
CA PHE A 89 4.16 12.96 9.22
C PHE A 89 4.95 13.18 7.92
N ILE A 90 6.23 13.53 8.02
CA ILE A 90 7.08 13.78 6.83
C ILE A 90 7.37 12.47 6.09
N GLY A 91 7.62 11.37 6.80
CA GLY A 91 7.82 10.06 6.21
C GLY A 91 6.60 9.60 5.41
N PHE A 92 5.41 9.79 5.97
CA PHE A 92 4.16 9.50 5.26
C PHE A 92 4.00 10.38 4.02
N LEU A 93 4.21 11.70 4.12
CA LEU A 93 4.08 12.61 3.00
C LEU A 93 5.08 12.29 1.87
N THR A 94 6.33 12.04 2.22
CA THR A 94 7.37 11.67 1.26
C THR A 94 7.04 10.36 0.57
N TYR A 95 6.72 9.30 1.30
CA TYR A 95 6.29 8.03 0.72
C TYR A 95 5.06 8.19 -0.18
N SER A 96 4.06 8.93 0.28
CA SER A 96 2.83 9.22 -0.49
C SER A 96 3.13 9.96 -1.79
N SER A 97 4.02 10.95 -1.77
CA SER A 97 4.39 11.72 -2.96
C SER A 97 5.06 10.85 -4.03
N PHE A 98 5.94 9.92 -3.62
CA PHE A 98 6.57 8.97 -4.55
C PHE A 98 5.53 8.05 -5.20
N ILE A 99 4.58 7.55 -4.42
CA ILE A 99 3.56 6.64 -4.94
C ILE A 99 2.60 7.37 -5.89
N ILE A 100 2.18 8.59 -5.54
CA ILE A 100 1.32 9.40 -6.41
C ILE A 100 2.04 9.65 -7.73
N ALA A 101 3.31 10.03 -7.70
CA ALA A 101 4.10 10.25 -8.91
C ALA A 101 4.19 8.99 -9.78
N ASP A 102 4.42 7.82 -9.18
CA ASP A 102 4.48 6.54 -9.90
C ASP A 102 3.13 6.14 -10.51
N LYS A 103 2.04 6.28 -9.76
CA LYS A 103 0.67 6.01 -10.27
C LYS A 103 0.29 6.95 -11.41
N VAL A 104 0.63 8.24 -11.30
CA VAL A 104 0.42 9.22 -12.37
C VAL A 104 1.25 8.84 -13.60
N ARG A 105 2.52 8.50 -13.44
CA ARG A 105 3.37 8.01 -14.53
C ARG A 105 2.77 6.78 -15.21
N PHE A 106 2.32 5.80 -14.44
CA PHE A 106 1.67 4.60 -14.96
C PHE A 106 0.40 4.93 -15.76
N SER A 107 -0.43 5.85 -15.26
CA SER A 107 -1.63 6.31 -15.96
C SER A 107 -1.34 7.06 -17.26
N ILE A 108 -0.22 7.76 -17.36
CA ILE A 108 0.21 8.44 -18.59
C ILE A 108 0.68 7.39 -19.63
N LEU A 109 1.39 6.36 -19.18
CA LEU A 109 1.86 5.27 -20.04
C LEU A 109 0.70 4.41 -20.57
N LEU A 110 -0.32 4.15 -19.74
CA LEU A 110 -1.58 3.56 -20.20
C LEU A 110 -2.51 4.67 -20.70
N THR A 111 -2.37 5.02 -21.97
CA THR A 111 -3.12 6.06 -22.70
C THR A 111 -4.65 6.05 -22.52
N ASN A 112 -5.25 4.96 -22.02
CA ASN A 112 -6.69 4.83 -21.76
C ASN A 112 -7.04 4.57 -20.28
N TYR A 113 -6.13 4.82 -19.34
CA TYR A 113 -6.42 4.58 -17.92
C TYR A 113 -7.38 5.64 -17.37
N PRO A 114 -8.55 5.25 -16.84
CA PRO A 114 -9.57 6.22 -16.47
C PRO A 114 -9.19 7.05 -15.24
N TYR A 115 -9.27 8.37 -15.34
CA TYR A 115 -8.95 9.30 -14.25
C TYR A 115 -9.68 9.00 -12.94
N SER A 116 -10.96 8.63 -13.00
CA SER A 116 -11.72 8.26 -11.80
C SER A 116 -11.17 7.00 -11.10
N LEU A 117 -10.62 6.05 -11.87
CA LEU A 117 -9.99 4.85 -11.33
C LEU A 117 -8.63 5.20 -10.72
N LEU A 118 -7.86 6.08 -11.38
CA LEU A 118 -6.63 6.63 -10.81
C LEU A 118 -6.88 7.27 -9.44
N MET A 119 -7.87 8.14 -9.33
CA MET A 119 -8.17 8.83 -8.07
C MET A 119 -8.60 7.85 -6.97
N MET A 120 -9.41 6.86 -7.32
CA MET A 120 -9.89 5.86 -6.36
C MET A 120 -8.77 4.93 -5.89
N ASP A 121 -7.98 4.36 -6.82
CA ASP A 121 -6.82 3.52 -6.51
C ASP A 121 -5.78 4.27 -5.68
N THR A 122 -5.57 5.56 -5.97
CA THR A 122 -4.66 6.41 -5.22
C THR A 122 -5.21 6.68 -3.82
N GLY A 123 -6.48 7.03 -3.68
CA GLY A 123 -7.11 7.27 -2.38
C GLY A 123 -7.09 6.04 -1.47
N ILE A 124 -7.44 4.87 -2.01
CA ILE A 124 -7.37 3.59 -1.27
C ILE A 124 -5.94 3.31 -0.84
N PHE A 125 -4.97 3.48 -1.74
CA PHE A 125 -3.57 3.27 -1.41
C PHE A 125 -3.11 4.20 -0.27
N LEU A 126 -3.40 5.49 -0.36
CA LEU A 126 -2.99 6.49 0.64
C LEU A 126 -3.61 6.20 2.02
N PHE A 127 -4.87 5.76 2.04
CA PHE A 127 -5.52 5.38 3.29
C PHE A 127 -4.86 4.14 3.91
N VAL A 128 -4.59 3.11 3.11
CA VAL A 128 -3.92 1.89 3.59
C VAL A 128 -2.49 2.19 4.06
N SER A 129 -1.73 2.99 3.31
CA SER A 129 -0.36 3.36 3.70
C SER A 129 -0.34 4.19 4.98
N PHE A 130 -1.32 5.06 5.19
CA PHE A 130 -1.47 5.79 6.44
C PHE A 130 -1.65 4.85 7.65
N LEU A 131 -2.52 3.85 7.54
CA LEU A 131 -2.69 2.83 8.58
C LEU A 131 -1.40 2.05 8.83
N GLN A 132 -0.67 1.67 7.79
CA GLN A 132 0.63 0.99 7.91
C GLN A 132 1.65 1.85 8.64
N PHE A 133 1.74 3.15 8.33
CA PHE A 133 2.64 4.10 9.00
C PHE A 133 2.31 4.27 10.48
N ILE A 134 1.02 4.33 10.83
CA ILE A 134 0.57 4.39 12.23
C ILE A 134 1.03 3.15 12.98
N VAL A 135 0.76 1.96 12.45
CA VAL A 135 1.10 0.69 13.11
C VAL A 135 2.61 0.54 13.29
N MET A 136 3.40 0.81 12.24
CA MET A 136 4.87 0.78 12.35
C MET A 136 5.39 1.79 13.37
N ALA A 137 4.81 3.01 13.43
CA ALA A 137 5.22 4.00 14.41
C ALA A 137 4.89 3.58 15.85
N PHE A 138 3.74 2.96 16.08
CA PHE A 138 3.41 2.38 17.39
C PHE A 138 4.40 1.29 17.78
N MET A 139 4.64 0.32 16.90
CA MET A 139 5.61 -0.75 17.15
C MET A 139 7.01 -0.21 17.41
N ASN A 140 7.43 0.83 16.67
CA ASN A 140 8.73 1.46 16.86
C ASN A 140 8.85 2.28 18.16
N ALA A 141 7.74 2.71 18.75
CA ALA A 141 7.72 3.43 20.03
C ALA A 141 7.74 2.48 21.23
N THR A 142 7.26 1.25 21.07
CA THR A 142 7.21 0.22 22.11
C THR A 142 8.46 -0.67 22.18
N LEU A 143 9.32 -0.62 21.16
CA LEU A 143 10.56 -1.39 21.02
C LEU A 143 11.80 -0.50 21.20
#